data_AF-A0A0F2JM26-F1
#
_entry.id   AF-A0A0F2JM26-F1
#
_cell.length_a   1.000
_cell.length_b   1.000
_cell.length_c   1.000
_cell.angle_alpha   90.00
_cell.angle_beta   90.00
_cell.angle_gamma   90.00
#
_symmetry.space_group_name_H-M   'P 1'
#
loop_
_entity.id
_entity.type
_entity.pdbx_description
1 polymer ?
#
loop_
_entity_poly.entity_id
_entity_poly.type
_entity_poly.pdbx_seq_one_letter_code
_entity_poly.pdbx_strand_id
1 'polypeptide(L)'
;MENIIERAVILSQGNSIEINHLPENLNVGNIGKAEVEVTVRGIISLNEGVQMMEKELFRKALATEKSSRKIALLLGITHTTVLRKGKQYELL
;
A
#
# COMPACT_ATOMS: atom_id res chain seq x y z
N MET A 1 -14.34 -14.68 14.00
CA MET A 1 -14.35 -13.35 13.35
C MET A 1 -15.72 -12.71 13.55
N GLU A 2 -16.16 -12.57 14.80
CA GLU A 2 -17.55 -12.22 15.14
C GLU A 2 -17.62 -10.83 15.81
N ASN A 3 -16.55 -10.47 16.52
CA ASN A 3 -16.49 -9.28 17.39
C ASN A 3 -16.54 -7.91 16.67
N ILE A 4 -16.18 -7.83 15.39
CA ILE A 4 -16.13 -6.54 14.66
C ILE A 4 -17.54 -6.12 14.23
N ILE A 5 -18.34 -7.08 13.75
CA ILE A 5 -19.73 -6.82 13.34
C ILE A 5 -20.56 -6.50 14.59
N GLU A 6 -20.36 -7.25 15.69
CA GLU A 6 -21.09 -7.03 16.93
C GLU A 6 -20.81 -5.64 17.54
N ARG A 7 -19.53 -5.19 17.56
CA ARG A 7 -19.20 -3.83 18.01
C ARG A 7 -19.77 -2.74 17.11
N ALA A 8 -19.75 -2.91 15.78
CA ALA A 8 -20.31 -1.93 14.87
C ALA A 8 -21.82 -1.75 15.07
N VAL A 9 -22.54 -2.84 15.34
CA VAL A 9 -23.98 -2.83 15.65
C VAL A 9 -24.27 -2.16 17.00
N ILE A 10 -23.46 -2.43 18.02
CA ILE A 10 -23.62 -1.82 19.35
C ILE A 10 -23.35 -0.31 19.31
N LEU A 11 -22.40 0.12 18.49
CA LEU A 11 -22.01 1.54 18.36
C LEU A 11 -22.95 2.35 17.47
N SER A 12 -23.69 1.72 16.54
CA SER A 12 -24.71 2.40 15.74
C SER A 12 -26.02 2.52 16.54
N GLN A 13 -26.31 3.71 17.09
CA GLN A 13 -27.63 3.99 17.70
C GLN A 13 -28.71 4.32 16.65
N GLY A 14 -28.81 3.50 15.60
CA GLY A 14 -29.76 3.67 14.50
C GLY A 14 -29.63 2.60 13.42
N ASN A 15 -30.60 2.55 12.50
CA ASN A 15 -30.72 1.53 11.44
C ASN A 15 -29.69 1.67 10.30
N SER A 16 -28.60 2.41 10.53
CA SER A 16 -27.53 2.71 9.57
C SER A 16 -26.18 2.84 10.27
N ILE A 17 -25.17 2.11 9.79
CA ILE A 17 -23.79 2.21 10.25
C ILE A 17 -23.09 3.31 9.44
N GLU A 18 -22.86 4.46 10.04
CA GLU A 18 -22.04 5.53 9.44
C GLU A 18 -20.54 5.33 9.73
N ILE A 19 -19.67 5.88 8.88
CA ILE A 19 -18.20 5.74 8.94
C ILE A 19 -17.63 6.12 10.33
N ASN A 20 -18.25 7.06 11.02
CA ASN A 20 -17.85 7.50 12.36
C ASN A 20 -18.09 6.46 13.46
N HIS A 21 -18.84 5.39 13.18
CA HIS A 21 -19.10 4.27 14.11
C HIS A 21 -18.12 3.11 13.93
N LEU A 22 -17.22 3.19 12.94
CA LEU A 22 -16.18 2.20 12.73
C LEU A 22 -14.97 2.54 13.63
N PRO A 23 -14.33 1.53 14.24
CA PRO A 23 -13.13 1.75 15.05
C PRO A 23 -12.03 2.43 14.21
N GLU A 24 -11.17 3.24 14.85
CA GLU A 24 -10.19 4.10 14.17
C GLU A 24 -9.28 3.35 13.18
N ASN A 25 -9.04 2.06 13.40
CA ASN A 25 -8.29 1.19 12.48
C ASN A 25 -9.00 0.90 11.14
N LEU A 26 -10.25 1.31 10.98
CA LEU A 26 -11.03 1.28 9.73
C LEU A 26 -11.27 2.69 9.17
N ASN A 27 -10.78 3.74 9.83
CA ASN A 27 -10.98 5.11 9.42
C ASN A 27 -10.04 5.47 8.26
N VAL A 28 -10.50 5.19 7.03
CA VAL A 28 -9.81 5.53 5.76
C VAL A 28 -9.76 7.05 5.51
N GLY A 29 -10.29 7.87 6.43
CA GLY A 29 -10.42 9.32 6.30
C GLY A 29 -9.19 10.15 6.66
N ASN A 30 -8.13 9.56 7.23
CA ASN A 30 -6.92 10.33 7.58
C ASN A 30 -5.96 10.42 6.37
N ILE A 31 -6.37 11.20 5.37
CA ILE A 31 -5.59 11.55 4.16
C ILE A 31 -4.54 12.62 4.53
N GLY A 32 -3.79 12.39 5.60
CA GLY A 32 -2.74 13.26 6.11
C GLY A 32 -1.44 12.50 6.17
N LYS A 33 -0.81 12.29 4.99
CA LYS A 33 0.27 11.32 4.73
C LYS A 33 -0.23 9.89 4.92
N ALA A 34 -0.65 9.25 3.82
CA ALA A 34 -0.91 7.82 3.83
C ALA A 34 0.34 7.10 4.36
N GLU A 35 0.28 6.60 5.59
CA GLU A 35 1.29 5.70 6.11
C GLU A 35 1.31 4.48 5.19
N VAL A 36 2.49 4.12 4.68
CA VAL A 36 2.64 2.93 3.85
C VAL A 36 2.50 1.73 4.78
N GLU A 37 1.31 1.15 4.84
CA GLU A 37 1.08 -0.07 5.60
C GLU A 37 1.71 -1.28 4.87
N VAL A 38 2.61 -1.99 5.55
CA VAL A 38 3.19 -3.25 5.07
C VAL A 38 2.66 -4.38 5.93
N THR A 39 1.80 -5.23 5.36
CA THR A 39 1.24 -6.39 6.06
C THR A 39 1.92 -7.68 5.59
N VAL A 40 2.53 -8.42 6.51
CA VAL A 40 3.09 -9.76 6.24
C VAL A 40 2.22 -10.81 6.93
N ARG A 41 1.57 -11.68 6.15
CA ARG A 41 0.61 -12.69 6.65
C ARG A 41 1.18 -14.12 6.74
N GLY A 42 2.39 -14.33 6.23
CA GLY A 42 3.05 -15.63 6.20
C GLY A 42 4.56 -15.48 6.05
N ILE A 43 5.29 -16.59 6.12
CA ILE A 43 6.75 -16.59 5.98
C ILE A 43 7.10 -16.91 4.53
N ILE A 44 7.89 -16.04 3.93
CA ILE A 44 8.55 -16.21 2.63
C ILE A 44 10.05 -15.96 2.80
N SER A 45 10.85 -16.30 1.81
CA SER A 45 12.27 -15.92 1.87
C SER A 45 12.41 -14.40 1.86
N LEU A 46 13.44 -13.88 2.54
CA LEU A 46 13.73 -12.45 2.54
C LEU A 46 13.88 -11.90 1.11
N ASN A 47 14.50 -12.68 0.22
CA ASN A 47 14.69 -12.33 -1.17
C ASN A 47 13.36 -12.15 -1.92
N GLU A 48 12.39 -13.04 -1.70
CA GLU A 48 11.06 -12.92 -2.28
C GLU A 48 10.32 -11.69 -1.72
N GLY A 49 10.39 -11.47 -0.41
CA GLY A 49 9.76 -10.30 0.22
C GLY A 49 10.30 -8.98 -0.30
N VAL A 50 11.62 -8.88 -0.44
CA VAL A 50 12.27 -7.71 -1.05
C VAL A 50 11.81 -7.52 -2.49
N GLN A 51 11.78 -8.59 -3.31
CA GLN A 51 11.33 -8.49 -4.70
C GLN A 51 9.87 -8.05 -4.83
N MET A 52 8.98 -8.55 -3.97
CA MET A 52 7.57 -8.15 -3.96
C MET A 52 7.42 -6.67 -3.61
N MET A 53 8.10 -6.20 -2.55
CA MET A 53 8.07 -4.80 -2.15
C MET A 53 8.66 -3.89 -3.23
N GLU A 54 9.81 -4.27 -3.80
CA GLU A 54 10.42 -3.55 -4.93
C GLU A 54 9.43 -3.43 -6.10
N LYS A 55 8.77 -4.53 -6.51
CA LYS A 55 7.82 -4.53 -7.62
C LYS A 55 6.63 -3.59 -7.37
N GLU A 56 6.08 -3.60 -6.16
CA GLU A 56 4.96 -2.71 -5.79
C GLU A 56 5.36 -1.24 -5.78
N LEU A 57 6.55 -0.90 -5.24
CA LEU A 57 7.06 0.48 -5.28
C LEU A 57 7.29 0.95 -6.73
N PHE A 58 7.84 0.09 -7.59
CA PHE A 58 8.01 0.38 -9.00
C PHE A 58 6.68 0.63 -9.72
N ARG A 59 5.66 -0.20 -9.46
CA ARG A 59 4.30 -0.01 -10.01
C ARG A 59 3.73 1.35 -9.62
N LYS A 60 3.81 1.73 -8.34
CA LYS A 60 3.32 3.03 -7.85
C LYS A 60 4.09 4.20 -8.45
N ALA A 61 5.41 4.10 -8.56
CA ALA A 61 6.24 5.15 -9.13
C ALA A 61 5.97 5.36 -10.62
N LEU A 62 5.83 4.27 -11.40
CA LEU A 62 5.50 4.31 -12.83
C LEU A 62 4.08 4.83 -13.10
N ALA A 63 3.14 4.58 -12.20
CA ALA A 63 1.80 5.16 -12.28
C ALA A 63 1.80 6.68 -12.01
N THR A 64 2.75 7.16 -11.21
CA THR A 64 2.85 8.58 -10.81
C THR A 64 3.65 9.40 -11.83
N GLU A 65 4.73 8.84 -12.38
CA GLU A 65 5.65 9.56 -13.27
C GLU A 65 6.03 8.70 -14.48
N LYS A 66 6.16 9.34 -15.66
CA LYS A 66 6.57 8.67 -16.91
C LYS A 66 8.08 8.73 -17.18
N SER A 67 8.78 9.62 -16.49
CA SER A 67 10.23 9.80 -16.69
C SER A 67 11.01 8.90 -15.75
N SER A 68 11.80 7.99 -16.32
CA SER A 68 12.71 7.13 -15.56
C SER A 68 13.64 7.92 -14.63
N ARG A 69 13.97 9.19 -14.94
CA ARG A 69 14.82 10.04 -14.07
C ARG A 69 14.06 10.53 -12.85
N LYS A 70 12.78 10.86 -13.02
CA LYS A 70 11.92 11.27 -11.91
C LYS A 70 11.54 10.08 -11.03
N ILE A 71 11.29 8.91 -11.63
CA ILE A 71 11.08 7.66 -10.90
C ILE A 71 12.31 7.33 -10.05
N ALA A 72 13.51 7.47 -10.62
CA ALA A 72 14.76 7.27 -9.91
C ALA A 72 14.88 8.19 -8.68
N LEU A 73 14.53 9.47 -8.82
CA LEU A 73 14.48 10.41 -7.71
C LEU A 73 13.44 10.02 -6.65
N LEU A 74 12.24 9.63 -7.08
CA LEU A 74 11.13 9.24 -6.19
C LEU A 74 11.47 7.99 -5.36
N LEU A 75 12.14 7.02 -5.97
CA LEU A 75 12.55 5.77 -5.33
C LEU A 75 13.93 5.83 -4.66
N GLY A 76 14.67 6.95 -4.80
CA GLY A 76 16.01 7.10 -4.24
C GLY A 76 17.07 6.19 -4.87
N ILE A 77 16.90 5.80 -6.13
CA ILE A 77 17.80 4.89 -6.86
C ILE A 77 18.34 5.56 -8.14
N THR A 78 19.24 4.88 -8.85
CA THR A 78 19.76 5.39 -10.13
C THR A 78 18.82 5.12 -11.30
N HIS A 79 18.85 5.99 -12.31
CA HIS A 79 18.07 5.83 -13.56
C HIS A 79 18.34 4.49 -14.27
N THR A 80 19.59 4.01 -14.26
CA THR A 80 19.96 2.71 -14.85
C THR A 80 19.32 1.54 -14.09
N THR A 81 19.20 1.65 -12.76
CA THR A 81 18.49 0.68 -11.94
C THR A 81 17.00 0.67 -12.28
N VAL A 82 16.39 1.84 -12.50
CA VAL A 82 14.98 1.92 -12.91
C VAL A 82 14.72 1.17 -14.21
N LEU A 83 15.55 1.38 -15.24
CA LEU A 83 15.40 0.68 -16.52
C LEU A 83 15.62 -0.82 -16.40
N ARG A 84 16.68 -1.24 -15.68
CA ARG A 84 17.01 -2.65 -15.49
C ARG A 84 15.89 -3.39 -14.74
N LYS A 85 15.42 -2.82 -13.62
CA LYS A 85 14.38 -3.41 -12.77
C LYS A 85 12.99 -3.32 -13.41
N GLY A 86 12.68 -2.23 -14.11
CA GLY A 86 11.44 -2.09 -14.87
C GLY A 86 11.28 -3.18 -15.93
N LYS A 87 12.35 -3.48 -16.69
CA LYS A 87 12.36 -4.61 -17.62
C LYS A 87 12.29 -5.96 -16.91
N GLN A 88 13.06 -6.15 -15.83
CA GLN A 88 13.05 -7.38 -15.03
C GLN A 88 11.64 -7.72 -14.50
N TYR A 89 10.83 -6.70 -14.18
CA TYR A 89 9.48 -6.87 -13.67
C TYR A 89 8.40 -6.77 -14.75
N GLU A 90 8.77 -6.63 -16.02
CA GLU A 90 7.86 -6.46 -17.17
C GLU A 90 6.90 -5.26 -17.02
N LEU A 91 7.41 -4.17 -16.44
CA LEU A 91 6.66 -2.92 -16.22
C LEU A 91 7.03 -1.81 -17.21
N LEU A 92 8.05 -2.03 -18.06
CA LEU A 92 8.59 -1.10 -19.05
C LEU A 92 8.94 -1.81 -20.36
#